data_AF-A0A7J6A5E1-F1
#
_entry.id   AF-A0A7J6A5E1-F1
#
_cell.length_a   1.000
_cell.length_b   1.000
_cell.length_c   1.000
_cell.angle_alpha   90.00
_cell.angle_beta   90.00
_cell.angle_gamma   90.00
#
_symmetry.space_group_name_H-M   'P 1'
#
loop_
_entity.id
_entity.type
_entity.pdbx_description
1 polymer ?
#
loop_
_entity_poly.entity_id
_entity_poly.type
_entity_poly.pdbx_seq_one_letter_code
_entity_poly.pdbx_strand_id
1 'polypeptide(L)'
;MSLSAKDKTAIKAFWATIAPKAEDIGSQALFRMLTVYPQTKTYFSHWNDFSLGSEQIKKHGKTVLSGVGEAVNKIDDLTNGLLNLSQLHAFQLRVDPTNFKASSS
;
A
#
# COMPACT_ATOMS: atom_id res chain seq x y z
N MET A 1 1.41 15.09 12.99
CA MET A 1 1.05 16.03 11.92
C MET A 1 -0.32 15.64 11.40
N SER A 2 -1.19 16.61 11.11
CA SER A 2 -2.49 16.40 10.47
C SER A 2 -2.49 17.03 9.07
N LEU A 3 -3.28 16.49 8.16
CA LEU A 3 -3.41 17.02 6.80
C LEU A 3 -4.28 18.29 6.80
N SER A 4 -3.79 19.36 6.18
CA SER A 4 -4.59 20.56 5.95
C SER A 4 -5.65 20.32 4.87
N ALA A 5 -6.62 21.22 4.74
CA ALA A 5 -7.60 21.16 3.66
C ALA A 5 -6.95 21.23 2.25
N LYS A 6 -5.86 21.98 2.13
CA LYS A 6 -5.06 22.06 0.90
C LYS A 6 -4.41 20.72 0.58
N ASP A 7 -3.81 20.06 1.57
CA ASP A 7 -3.19 18.75 1.39
C ASP A 7 -4.22 17.70 0.95
N LYS A 8 -5.37 17.67 1.62
CA LYS A 8 -6.47 16.75 1.28
C LYS A 8 -6.95 16.95 -0.15
N THR A 9 -7.11 18.19 -0.58
CA THR A 9 -7.54 18.53 -1.95
C THR A 9 -6.50 18.09 -2.98
N ALA A 10 -5.22 18.38 -2.72
CA ALA A 10 -4.13 17.98 -3.60
C ALA A 10 -4.02 16.45 -3.74
N ILE A 11 -4.14 15.73 -2.63
CA ILE A 11 -4.09 14.26 -2.60
C ILE A 11 -5.26 13.67 -3.41
N LYS A 12 -6.50 14.16 -3.20
CA LYS A 12 -7.67 13.70 -3.96
C LYS A 12 -7.52 13.95 -5.46
N ALA A 13 -7.07 15.14 -5.85
CA ALA A 13 -6.86 15.50 -7.25
C ALA A 13 -5.77 14.63 -7.91
N PHE A 14 -4.66 14.43 -7.21
CA PHE A 14 -3.58 13.58 -7.70
C PHE A 14 -4.03 12.12 -7.84
N TRP A 15 -4.72 11.59 -6.82
CA TRP A 15 -5.26 10.23 -6.85
C TRP A 15 -6.19 10.01 -8.05
N ALA A 16 -7.10 10.94 -8.34
CA ALA A 16 -7.99 10.85 -9.49
C ALA A 16 -7.23 10.74 -10.83
N THR A 17 -6.04 11.33 -10.92
CA THR A 17 -5.17 11.25 -12.11
C THR A 17 -4.48 9.89 -12.23
N ILE A 18 -4.05 9.31 -11.12
CA ILE A 18 -3.26 8.07 -11.12
C ILE A 18 -4.08 6.79 -10.94
N ALA A 19 -5.31 6.88 -10.44
CA ALA A 19 -6.19 5.74 -10.16
C ALA A 19 -6.37 4.80 -11.36
N PRO A 20 -6.48 5.27 -12.63
CA PRO A 20 -6.54 4.38 -13.79
C PRO A 20 -5.30 3.49 -13.98
N LYS A 21 -4.17 3.85 -13.37
CA LYS A 21 -2.89 3.12 -13.44
C LYS A 21 -2.53 2.44 -12.11
N ALA A 22 -3.47 2.35 -11.17
CA ALA A 22 -3.21 1.86 -9.81
C ALA A 22 -2.63 0.43 -9.78
N GLU A 23 -3.02 -0.43 -10.72
CA GLU A 23 -2.49 -1.79 -10.83
C GLU A 23 -0.99 -1.81 -11.19
N ASP A 24 -0.60 -1.07 -12.22
CA ASP A 24 0.80 -0.96 -12.65
C ASP A 24 1.67 -0.31 -11.57
N ILE A 25 1.16 0.77 -10.95
CA ILE A 25 1.85 1.49 -9.87
C ILE A 25 2.04 0.56 -8.67
N GLY A 26 1.00 -0.17 -8.26
CA GLY A 26 1.07 -1.08 -7.14
C GLY A 26 1.98 -2.27 -7.36
N SER A 27 1.95 -2.85 -8.57
CA SER A 27 2.88 -3.90 -8.96
C SER A 27 4.33 -3.43 -8.88
N GLN A 28 4.63 -2.24 -9.39
CA GLN A 28 6.00 -1.69 -9.36
C GLN A 28 6.45 -1.33 -7.94
N ALA A 29 5.58 -0.71 -7.14
CA ALA A 29 5.89 -0.34 -5.76
C ALA A 29 6.19 -1.58 -4.90
N LEU A 30 5.33 -2.61 -5.00
CA LEU A 30 5.52 -3.86 -4.27
C LEU A 30 6.79 -4.59 -4.70
N PHE A 31 7.06 -4.69 -6.01
CA PHE A 31 8.30 -5.27 -6.52
C PHE A 31 9.52 -4.53 -5.97
N ARG A 32 9.55 -3.18 -6.07
CA ARG A 32 10.66 -2.37 -5.55
C ARG A 32 10.86 -2.58 -4.05
N MET A 33 9.79 -2.61 -3.26
CA MET A 33 9.88 -2.86 -1.82
C MET A 33 10.58 -4.21 -1.55
N LEU A 34 10.14 -5.28 -2.23
CA LEU A 34 10.68 -6.63 -2.03
C LEU A 34 12.12 -6.77 -2.53
N THR A 35 12.52 -5.98 -3.54
CA THR A 35 13.90 -5.98 -4.06
C THR A 35 14.84 -5.14 -3.19
N VAL A 36 14.45 -3.91 -2.84
CA VAL A 36 15.29 -2.94 -2.11
C VAL A 36 15.35 -3.25 -0.62
N TYR A 37 14.27 -3.80 -0.05
CA TYR A 37 14.14 -4.16 1.35
C TYR A 37 13.87 -5.66 1.48
N PRO A 38 14.87 -6.53 1.22
CA PRO A 38 14.66 -7.98 1.13
C PRO A 38 14.12 -8.62 2.40
N GLN A 39 14.30 -8.00 3.58
CA GLN A 39 13.71 -8.46 4.84
C GLN A 39 12.17 -8.50 4.77
N THR A 40 11.55 -7.67 3.94
CA THR A 40 10.09 -7.64 3.76
C THR A 40 9.56 -8.88 3.04
N LYS A 41 10.41 -9.66 2.35
CA LYS A 41 10.00 -10.93 1.72
C LYS A 41 9.52 -11.98 2.73
N THR A 42 9.93 -11.88 3.99
CA THR A 42 9.52 -12.80 5.06
C THR A 42 8.00 -12.89 5.21
N TYR A 43 7.27 -11.78 5.01
CA TYR A 43 5.81 -11.74 5.04
C TYR A 43 5.14 -12.45 3.84
N PHE A 44 5.92 -12.75 2.80
CA PHE A 44 5.47 -13.34 1.54
C PHE A 44 6.17 -14.67 1.25
N SER A 45 6.72 -15.33 2.28
CA SER A 45 7.50 -16.58 2.15
C SER A 45 6.74 -17.74 1.48
N HIS A 46 5.41 -17.65 1.40
CA HIS A 46 4.53 -18.60 0.71
C HIS A 46 4.47 -18.37 -0.82
N TRP A 47 5.09 -17.32 -1.36
CA TRP A 47 5.17 -17.09 -2.80
C TRP A 47 6.40 -17.78 -3.41
N ASN A 48 6.23 -18.25 -4.63
CA ASN A 48 7.30 -18.89 -5.41
C ASN A 48 7.94 -17.96 -6.45
N ASP A 49 7.31 -16.82 -6.77
CA ASP A 49 7.79 -15.87 -7.78
C ASP A 49 7.64 -14.40 -7.35
N PHE A 50 8.80 -13.75 -7.20
CA PHE A 50 8.94 -12.34 -6.84
C PHE A 50 9.34 -11.45 -8.03
N SER A 51 9.34 -11.99 -9.25
CA SER A 51 9.71 -11.26 -10.45
C SER A 51 8.72 -10.13 -10.75
N LEU A 52 9.23 -9.07 -11.38
CA LEU A 52 8.35 -8.00 -11.86
C LEU A 52 7.40 -8.58 -12.91
N GLY A 53 6.11 -8.48 -12.65
CA GLY A 53 5.07 -8.95 -13.55
C GLY A 53 4.52 -10.34 -13.23
N SER A 54 5.02 -11.01 -12.18
CA SER A 54 4.40 -12.23 -11.65
C SER A 54 2.96 -11.98 -11.23
N GLU A 55 2.12 -13.01 -11.29
CA GLU A 55 0.72 -12.91 -10.89
C GLU A 55 0.56 -12.48 -9.43
N GLN A 56 1.43 -12.97 -8.54
CA GLN A 56 1.40 -12.59 -7.12
C GLN A 56 1.69 -11.10 -6.93
N ILE A 57 2.72 -10.58 -7.60
CA ILE A 57 3.12 -9.17 -7.50
C ILE A 57 2.02 -8.26 -8.04
N LYS A 58 1.45 -8.59 -9.22
CA LYS A 58 0.35 -7.81 -9.81
C LYS A 58 -0.89 -7.81 -8.92
N LYS A 59 -1.33 -9.00 -8.49
CA LYS A 59 -2.56 -9.15 -7.70
C LYS A 59 -2.44 -8.45 -6.35
N HIS A 60 -1.33 -8.65 -5.64
CA HIS A 60 -1.16 -8.04 -4.32
C HIS A 60 -0.85 -6.54 -4.42
N GLY A 61 -0.10 -6.11 -5.43
CA GLY A 61 0.14 -4.70 -5.71
C GLY A 61 -1.17 -3.92 -5.92
N LYS A 62 -2.11 -4.51 -6.67
CA LYS A 62 -3.48 -3.98 -6.80
C LYS A 62 -4.22 -3.88 -5.47
N THR A 63 -4.13 -4.92 -4.62
CA THR A 63 -4.75 -4.91 -3.29
C THR A 63 -4.19 -3.78 -2.42
N VAL A 64 -2.86 -3.57 -2.43
CA VAL A 64 -2.22 -2.49 -1.68
C VAL A 64 -2.71 -1.13 -2.16
N LEU A 65 -2.72 -0.88 -3.48
CA LEU A 65 -3.16 0.41 -4.02
C LEU A 65 -4.66 0.63 -3.87
N SER A 66 -5.46 -0.43 -3.80
CA SER A 66 -6.89 -0.32 -3.44
C SER A 66 -7.06 0.19 -2.00
N GLY A 67 -6.24 -0.29 -1.06
CA GLY A 67 -6.19 0.22 0.31
C GLY A 67 -5.76 1.69 0.39
N VAL A 68 -4.81 2.12 -0.45
CA VAL A 68 -4.45 3.55 -0.57
C VAL A 68 -5.63 4.37 -1.09
N GLY A 69 -6.36 3.86 -2.10
CA GLY A 69 -7.57 4.52 -2.60
C GLY A 69 -8.67 4.65 -1.54
N GLU A 70 -8.85 3.63 -0.70
CA GLU A 70 -9.75 3.69 0.45
C GLU A 70 -9.31 4.77 1.45
N ALA A 71 -8.01 4.85 1.74
CA ALA A 71 -7.47 5.91 2.59
C ALA A 71 -7.74 7.32 2.03
N VAL A 72 -7.59 7.52 0.71
CA VAL A 72 -7.92 8.79 0.04
C VAL A 72 -9.42 9.10 0.17
N ASN A 73 -10.29 8.10 0.04
CA ASN A 73 -11.73 8.27 0.21
C ASN A 73 -12.12 8.60 1.67
N LYS A 74 -11.34 8.11 2.64
CA LYS A 74 -11.54 8.31 4.09
C LYS A 74 -10.60 9.35 4.69
N ILE A 75 -10.02 10.24 3.87
CA ILE A 75 -8.93 11.14 4.28
C ILE A 75 -9.29 12.13 5.42
N ASP A 76 -10.57 12.30 5.69
CA ASP A 76 -11.07 13.12 6.79
C ASP A 76 -10.98 12.41 8.16
N ASP A 77 -10.97 11.08 8.17
CA ASP A 77 -10.82 10.23 9.36
C ASP A 77 -10.14 8.90 9.00
N LEU A 78 -8.81 8.96 8.85
CA LEU A 78 -7.99 7.79 8.50
C LEU A 78 -7.96 6.73 9.61
N THR A 79 -8.05 7.15 10.88
CA THR A 79 -7.98 6.26 12.03
C THR A 79 -9.15 5.29 12.02
N ASN A 80 -10.38 5.79 11.89
CA ASN A 80 -11.56 4.93 11.81
C ASN A 80 -11.67 4.30 10.42
N GLY A 81 -11.35 5.05 9.36
CA GLY A 81 -11.43 4.59 7.98
C GLY A 81 -10.56 3.36 7.68
N LEU A 82 -9.41 3.22 8.34
CA LEU A 82 -8.47 2.12 8.11
C LEU A 82 -8.41 1.13 9.29
N LEU A 83 -9.36 1.16 10.21
CA LEU A 83 -9.34 0.33 11.42
C LEU A 83 -9.24 -1.17 11.09
N ASN A 84 -10.02 -1.65 10.13
CA ASN A 84 -9.99 -3.07 9.72
C ASN A 84 -8.64 -3.47 9.12
N LEU A 85 -8.04 -2.60 8.29
CA LEU A 85 -6.75 -2.84 7.68
C LEU A 85 -5.62 -2.82 8.73
N SER A 86 -5.72 -1.92 9.71
CA SER A 86 -4.83 -1.84 10.86
C SER A 86 -4.90 -3.13 11.70
N GLN A 87 -6.10 -3.60 12.04
CA GLN A 87 -6.29 -4.85 12.80
C GLN A 87 -5.75 -6.07 12.04
N LEU A 88 -5.99 -6.15 10.73
CA LEU A 88 -5.44 -7.20 9.88
C LEU A 88 -3.91 -7.23 9.96
N HIS A 89 -3.25 -6.09 9.73
CA HIS A 89 -1.79 -6.03 9.72
C HIS A 89 -1.17 -6.23 11.11
N ALA A 90 -1.80 -5.70 12.16
CA ALA A 90 -1.26 -5.78 13.52
C ALA A 90 -1.44 -7.17 14.15
N PHE A 91 -2.61 -7.77 14.04
CA PHE A 91 -2.96 -8.96 14.83
C PHE A 91 -2.91 -10.26 14.05
N GLN A 92 -3.30 -10.25 12.77
CA GLN A 92 -3.33 -11.45 11.95
C GLN A 92 -2.02 -11.64 11.18
N LEU A 93 -1.59 -10.62 10.43
CA LEU A 93 -0.37 -10.68 9.63
C LEU A 93 0.89 -10.36 10.45
N ARG A 94 0.73 -9.64 11.57
CA ARG A 94 1.80 -9.25 12.50
C ARG A 94 2.97 -8.58 11.78
N VAL A 95 2.65 -7.66 10.87
CA VAL A 95 3.66 -6.89 10.14
C VAL A 95 4.31 -5.89 11.09
N ASP A 96 5.64 -5.88 11.13
CA ASP A 96 6.38 -4.92 11.95
C ASP A 96 6.12 -3.51 11.39
N PRO A 97 5.64 -2.55 12.22
CA PRO A 97 5.29 -1.20 11.79
C PRO A 97 6.43 -0.44 11.09
N THR A 98 7.69 -0.80 11.33
CA THR A 98 8.85 -0.19 10.68
C THR A 98 8.85 -0.39 9.16
N ASN A 99 8.21 -1.45 8.65
CA ASN A 99 8.16 -1.76 7.22
C ASN A 99 7.17 -0.87 6.45
N PHE A 100 6.20 -0.21 7.10
CA PHE A 100 5.29 0.71 6.41
C PHE A 100 6.00 1.93 5.81
N LYS A 101 7.16 2.33 6.37
CA LYS A 101 7.97 3.40 5.79
C LYS A 101 8.68 2.94 4.51
N ALA A 102 9.13 1.69 4.46
CA ALA A 102 9.80 1.11 3.30
C ALA A 102 8.86 0.99 2.08
N SER A 103 7.56 0.78 2.29
CA SER A 103 6.56 0.78 1.21
C SER A 103 6.10 2.19 0.80
N SER A 104 6.47 3.22 1.57
CA SER A 104 6.11 4.62 1.33
C SER A 104 7.25 5.46 0.73
N SER A 105 8.41 4.83 0.52
CA SER A 105 9.65 5.45 0.03
C SER A 105 9.85 5.18 -1.47
#